data_AF-A0A2V8CRM9-F1
#
_entry.id   AF-A0A2V8CRM9-F1
#
_cell.length_a   1.000
_cell.length_b   1.000
_cell.length_c   1.000
_cell.angle_alpha   90.00
_cell.angle_beta   90.00
_cell.angle_gamma   90.00
#
_symmetry.space_group_name_H-M   'P 1'
#
loop_
_entity.id
_entity.type
_entity.pdbx_description
1 polymer ?
#
loop_
_entity_poly.entity_id
_entity_poly.type
_entity_poly.pdbx_seq_one_letter_code
_entity_poly.pdbx_strand_id
1 'polypeptide(L)'
;MKAVFVMLVAVGAIASPAPQKLFFSRVFPVPGQVGLFVAAADGSDERPLLASPDIDYNPAWSPDAAWIVFTSERAGSADLYRARPNGADLERLTDSPAFDDQAAFSPDGRQLVFVTSRAGGTADLWTLDLQTRRAKPLTSGAGGDFRPAWSPDGRWIAFSSDRGSGLPFAHGRWEHLHLVDIYVIRPDGSGLKRVTEHGNFCGSPKWSSDSLRIVAYCMSAEETLTYRQPRLDGGDTRIVSIDIAKGTTADVAAGPGVKLAPAFQTTNEIGFIRKDVAGAGIHYSSGKAGPKGDLRSAAWSPDGTRVAFHKRLAAGPGVGHRMWSRRPDFELRLGGVQPSFHPSGDRYAMTTYVPPPGSNNLLVVESDSDKSTVVFHQDGRSVLGPQWSARGDAIIFGIGRFGAFFNGFHDLFLKPADRVDGGAQIAVIAPDGTGFREVTTGPNNNGFPSMAPDGNRFVYRSFGPEGDGLRIMNMETKSVTTLTRGYDNFPVWSPRGDLIMFSRQEKGDYEIYTIKPDGTGVRRLTFSHGNDAHMAWSPDGERIVFASSRMGFKDEVLYTDAPQPYGELFVMKYDGTDVQQLTDNQWEDGTPAWQPSRPQVSR
;
A
#
# COMPACT_ATOMS: atom_id res chain seq x y z
N MET A 1 -9.34 -73.47 -14.33
CA MET A 1 -9.57 -72.27 -13.49
C MET A 1 -8.23 -71.60 -13.24
N LYS A 2 -7.97 -70.44 -13.85
CA LYS A 2 -6.80 -69.59 -13.56
C LYS A 2 -7.31 -68.36 -12.81
N ALA A 3 -6.88 -68.19 -11.57
CA ALA A 3 -7.21 -67.01 -10.77
C ALA A 3 -6.33 -65.83 -11.21
N VAL A 4 -6.97 -64.73 -11.57
CA VAL A 4 -6.32 -63.44 -11.84
C VAL A 4 -6.22 -62.70 -10.51
N PHE A 5 -5.00 -62.38 -10.08
CA PHE A 5 -4.75 -61.50 -8.95
C PHE A 5 -4.81 -60.05 -9.47
N VAL A 6 -5.82 -59.29 -9.02
CA VAL A 6 -5.88 -57.84 -9.23
C VAL A 6 -5.16 -57.18 -8.06
N MET A 7 -4.02 -56.56 -8.34
CA MET A 7 -3.30 -55.74 -7.38
C MET A 7 -3.90 -54.33 -7.40
N LEU A 8 -4.67 -53.97 -6.37
CA LEU A 8 -5.09 -52.59 -6.15
C LEU A 8 -3.89 -51.77 -5.65
N VAL A 9 -3.39 -50.87 -6.49
CA VAL A 9 -2.48 -49.81 -6.04
C VAL A 9 -3.35 -48.68 -5.50
N ALA A 10 -3.44 -48.56 -4.18
CA ALA A 10 -4.02 -47.40 -3.52
C ALA A 10 -3.04 -46.23 -3.67
N VAL A 11 -3.32 -45.31 -4.60
CA VAL A 11 -2.67 -44.00 -4.64
C VAL A 11 -3.25 -43.19 -3.48
N GLY A 12 -2.58 -43.20 -2.34
CA GLY A 12 -2.91 -42.31 -1.24
C GLY A 12 -2.73 -40.87 -1.71
N ALA A 13 -3.81 -40.11 -1.80
CA ALA A 13 -3.74 -38.67 -1.97
C ALA A 13 -3.04 -38.09 -0.72
N ILE A 14 -1.79 -37.67 -0.87
CA ILE A 14 -1.12 -36.87 0.15
C ILE A 14 -1.88 -35.55 0.19
N ALA A 15 -2.69 -35.36 1.23
CA ALA A 15 -3.36 -34.09 1.46
C ALA A 15 -2.27 -33.02 1.58
N SER A 16 -2.36 -31.97 0.76
CA SER A 16 -1.50 -30.81 0.91
C SER A 16 -1.65 -30.28 2.34
N PRO A 17 -0.55 -29.91 3.01
CA PRO A 17 -0.63 -29.32 4.34
C PRO A 17 -1.54 -28.08 4.29
N ALA A 18 -2.29 -27.85 5.37
CA ALA A 18 -3.12 -26.65 5.49
C ALA A 18 -2.26 -25.40 5.30
N PRO A 19 -2.78 -24.35 4.63
CA PRO A 19 -2.01 -23.14 4.38
C PRO A 19 -1.61 -22.48 5.70
N GLN A 20 -0.40 -21.90 5.72
CA GLN A 20 0.07 -21.13 6.86
C GLN A 20 -0.69 -19.80 6.90
N LYS A 21 -1.24 -19.46 8.07
CA LYS A 21 -2.07 -18.27 8.22
C LYS A 21 -1.23 -17.08 8.64
N LEU A 22 -1.37 -15.99 7.87
CA LEU A 22 -0.70 -14.72 8.08
C LEU A 22 -1.75 -13.63 8.22
N PHE A 23 -1.61 -12.82 9.27
CA PHE A 23 -2.43 -11.63 9.48
C PHE A 23 -1.58 -10.39 9.17
N PHE A 24 -2.15 -9.38 8.52
CA PHE A 24 -1.41 -8.18 8.15
C PHE A 24 -2.30 -6.94 8.20
N SER A 25 -1.71 -5.76 8.30
CA SER A 25 -2.45 -4.51 8.16
C SER A 25 -2.47 -4.07 6.70
N ARG A 26 -3.61 -3.55 6.25
CA ARG A 26 -3.67 -2.72 5.05
C ARG A 26 -4.12 -1.34 5.49
N VAL A 27 -3.33 -0.31 5.17
CA VAL A 27 -3.64 1.06 5.60
C VAL A 27 -4.96 1.53 4.97
N PHE A 28 -5.06 1.40 3.64
CA PHE A 28 -6.28 1.65 2.87
C PHE A 28 -6.12 1.05 1.46
N PRO A 29 -7.20 0.59 0.82
CA PRO A 29 -8.55 0.36 1.34
C PRO A 29 -8.73 -1.08 1.84
N VAL A 30 -9.61 -1.26 2.81
CA VAL A 30 -10.20 -2.57 3.12
C VAL A 30 -11.52 -2.76 2.35
N PRO A 31 -12.05 -3.99 2.19
CA PRO A 31 -13.33 -4.21 1.52
C PRO A 31 -14.44 -3.28 2.04
N GLY A 32 -15.21 -2.71 1.11
CA GLY A 32 -16.26 -1.72 1.40
C GLY A 32 -15.80 -0.28 1.62
N GLN A 33 -14.49 0.03 1.67
CA GLN A 33 -14.00 1.41 1.83
C GLN A 33 -13.87 2.20 0.52
N VAL A 34 -13.97 1.53 -0.63
CA VAL A 34 -13.96 2.16 -1.95
C VAL A 34 -15.12 1.58 -2.74
N GLY A 35 -15.88 2.47 -3.37
CA GLY A 35 -16.94 2.08 -4.30
C GLY A 35 -16.82 2.84 -5.61
N LEU A 36 -17.29 2.21 -6.69
CA LEU A 36 -17.34 2.79 -8.03
C LEU A 36 -18.74 3.34 -8.31
N PHE A 37 -18.82 4.59 -8.76
CA PHE A 37 -20.04 5.35 -8.98
C PHE A 37 -20.14 5.89 -10.41
N VAL A 38 -21.37 6.19 -10.83
CA VAL A 38 -21.68 6.96 -12.04
C VAL A 38 -22.66 8.07 -11.66
N ALA A 39 -22.45 9.25 -12.22
CA ALA A 39 -23.33 10.41 -12.07
C ALA A 39 -23.40 11.22 -13.38
N ALA A 40 -24.32 12.17 -13.46
CA ALA A 40 -24.24 13.25 -14.43
C ALA A 40 -23.02 14.15 -14.13
N ALA A 41 -22.52 14.85 -15.14
CA ALA A 41 -21.33 15.69 -15.03
C ALA A 41 -21.47 16.84 -14.01
N ASP A 42 -22.70 17.27 -13.73
CA ASP A 42 -23.03 18.29 -12.72
C ASP A 42 -23.19 17.72 -11.29
N GLY A 43 -23.06 16.40 -11.12
CA GLY A 43 -23.20 15.71 -9.84
C GLY A 43 -24.61 15.21 -9.53
N SER A 44 -25.60 15.46 -10.38
CA SER A 44 -26.92 14.85 -10.25
C SER A 44 -26.90 13.36 -10.60
N ASP A 45 -27.95 12.64 -10.20
CA ASP A 45 -28.14 11.20 -10.48
C ASP A 45 -26.96 10.29 -10.06
N GLU A 46 -26.23 10.68 -9.02
CA GLU A 46 -25.16 9.85 -8.46
C GLU A 46 -25.71 8.53 -7.92
N ARG A 47 -25.12 7.42 -8.38
CA ARG A 47 -25.42 6.08 -7.89
C ARG A 47 -24.21 5.15 -8.01
N PRO A 48 -24.13 4.09 -7.20
CA PRO A 48 -23.12 3.05 -7.42
C PRO A 48 -23.27 2.44 -8.81
N LEU A 49 -22.14 2.10 -9.46
CA LEU A 49 -22.14 1.33 -10.71
C LEU A 49 -22.58 -0.11 -10.44
N LEU A 50 -22.08 -0.70 -9.35
CA LEU A 50 -22.39 -2.05 -8.89
C LEU A 50 -22.70 -2.04 -7.39
N ALA A 51 -23.65 -2.88 -6.97
CA ALA A 51 -23.87 -3.17 -5.56
C ALA A 51 -22.91 -4.29 -5.12
N SER A 52 -21.64 -3.96 -4.88
CA SER A 52 -20.63 -4.90 -4.39
C SER A 52 -19.84 -4.32 -3.20
N PRO A 53 -19.46 -5.15 -2.20
CA PRO A 53 -18.48 -4.77 -1.18
C PRO A 53 -17.03 -4.88 -1.67
N ASP A 54 -16.80 -5.36 -2.90
CA ASP A 54 -15.46 -5.47 -3.49
C ASP A 54 -14.83 -4.10 -3.74
N ILE A 55 -13.50 -4.09 -3.86
CA ILE A 55 -12.73 -2.88 -4.15
C ILE A 55 -12.73 -2.69 -5.68
N ASP A 56 -13.62 -1.81 -6.16
CA ASP A 56 -13.75 -1.44 -7.58
C ASP A 56 -13.25 -0.01 -7.84
N TYR A 57 -12.38 0.19 -8.85
CA TYR A 57 -11.69 1.48 -9.07
C TYR A 57 -11.19 1.68 -10.50
N ASN A 58 -10.59 2.86 -10.75
CA ASN A 58 -9.95 3.25 -12.02
C ASN A 58 -10.83 3.01 -13.27
N PRO A 59 -12.02 3.65 -13.36
CA PRO A 59 -12.90 3.45 -14.50
C PRO A 59 -12.40 4.14 -15.77
N ALA A 60 -12.82 3.63 -16.93
CA ALA A 60 -12.75 4.31 -18.23
C ALA A 60 -13.96 3.95 -19.10
N TRP A 61 -14.45 4.93 -19.87
CA TRP A 61 -15.57 4.72 -20.79
C TRP A 61 -15.10 4.19 -22.14
N SER A 62 -15.90 3.32 -22.75
CA SER A 62 -15.72 2.99 -24.16
C SER A 62 -16.05 4.17 -25.06
N PRO A 63 -15.47 4.26 -26.27
CA PRO A 63 -15.70 5.38 -27.19
C PRO A 63 -17.16 5.55 -27.62
N ASP A 64 -17.95 4.47 -27.59
CA ASP A 64 -19.39 4.45 -27.89
C ASP A 64 -20.28 4.69 -26.65
N ALA A 65 -19.68 4.96 -25.49
CA ALA A 65 -20.35 5.12 -24.19
C ALA A 65 -21.17 3.90 -23.72
N ALA A 66 -21.04 2.75 -24.38
CA ALA A 66 -21.85 1.57 -24.13
C ALA A 66 -21.30 0.70 -22.99
N TRP A 67 -20.03 0.91 -22.60
CA TRP A 67 -19.32 0.16 -21.58
C TRP A 67 -18.48 1.08 -20.69
N ILE A 68 -18.31 0.66 -19.44
CA ILE A 68 -17.31 1.19 -18.52
C ILE A 68 -16.39 0.02 -18.18
N VAL A 69 -15.10 0.12 -18.51
CA VAL A 69 -14.07 -0.78 -17.99
C VAL A 69 -13.58 -0.25 -16.65
N PHE A 70 -13.26 -1.13 -15.72
CA PHE A 70 -12.76 -0.77 -14.39
C PHE A 70 -11.95 -1.94 -13.82
N THR A 71 -11.21 -1.66 -12.75
CA THR A 71 -10.41 -2.63 -12.02
C THR A 71 -11.20 -3.18 -10.83
N SER A 72 -11.10 -4.47 -10.58
CA SER A 72 -11.74 -5.12 -9.43
C SER A 72 -10.84 -6.18 -8.79
N GLU A 73 -10.83 -6.21 -7.46
CA GLU A 73 -10.10 -7.22 -6.66
C GLU A 73 -10.97 -8.43 -6.29
N ARG A 74 -12.16 -8.56 -6.88
CA ARG A 74 -13.14 -9.60 -6.51
C ARG A 74 -12.69 -11.05 -6.78
N ALA A 75 -11.73 -11.25 -7.67
CA ALA A 75 -11.34 -12.58 -8.18
C ALA A 75 -9.83 -12.84 -8.17
N GLY A 76 -9.03 -11.96 -7.55
CA GLY A 76 -7.59 -12.02 -7.70
C GLY A 76 -6.88 -10.86 -7.01
N SER A 77 -5.66 -10.60 -7.48
CA SER A 77 -4.90 -9.44 -7.01
C SER A 77 -5.49 -8.13 -7.50
N ALA A 78 -5.83 -8.07 -8.79
CA ALA A 78 -6.67 -7.08 -9.46
C ALA A 78 -6.88 -7.55 -10.91
N ASP A 79 -8.13 -7.56 -11.39
CA ASP A 79 -8.44 -7.86 -12.80
C ASP A 79 -9.29 -6.75 -13.42
N LEU A 80 -9.27 -6.72 -14.76
CA LEU A 80 -10.12 -5.82 -15.53
C LEU A 80 -11.50 -6.41 -15.71
N TYR A 81 -12.52 -5.61 -15.44
CA TYR A 81 -13.93 -5.91 -15.68
C TYR A 81 -14.55 -4.83 -16.55
N ARG A 82 -15.68 -5.14 -17.19
CA ARG A 82 -16.57 -4.11 -17.74
C ARG A 82 -18.01 -4.36 -17.36
N ALA A 83 -18.78 -3.28 -17.32
CA ALA A 83 -20.23 -3.32 -17.19
C ALA A 83 -20.86 -2.23 -18.04
N ARG A 84 -22.16 -2.36 -18.31
CA ARG A 84 -22.97 -1.26 -18.84
C ARG A 84 -23.02 -0.11 -17.82
N PRO A 85 -23.24 1.14 -18.25
CA PRO A 85 -23.36 2.28 -17.32
C PRO A 85 -24.47 2.13 -16.27
N ASN A 86 -25.48 1.29 -16.52
CA ASN A 86 -26.55 0.95 -15.57
C ASN A 86 -26.18 -0.21 -14.61
N GLY A 87 -24.96 -0.75 -14.70
CA GLY A 87 -24.49 -1.88 -13.88
C GLY A 87 -24.78 -3.27 -14.46
N ALA A 88 -25.49 -3.37 -15.59
CA ALA A 88 -25.79 -4.64 -16.24
C ALA A 88 -24.59 -5.23 -17.00
N ASP A 89 -24.71 -6.49 -17.43
CA ASP A 89 -23.76 -7.23 -18.27
C ASP A 89 -22.31 -7.23 -17.72
N LEU A 90 -22.14 -7.40 -16.41
CA LEU A 90 -20.82 -7.50 -15.79
C LEU A 90 -20.01 -8.65 -16.42
N GLU A 91 -18.82 -8.34 -16.90
CA GLU A 91 -17.92 -9.29 -17.57
C GLU A 91 -16.46 -9.09 -17.13
N ARG A 92 -15.78 -10.19 -16.78
CA ARG A 92 -14.34 -10.21 -16.51
C ARG A 92 -13.55 -10.26 -17.83
N LEU A 93 -12.55 -9.39 -17.98
CA LEU A 93 -11.76 -9.25 -19.20
C LEU A 93 -10.36 -9.86 -19.10
N THR A 94 -9.79 -9.90 -17.89
CA THR A 94 -8.50 -10.53 -17.60
C THR A 94 -8.63 -11.54 -16.46
N ASP A 95 -7.83 -12.61 -16.51
CA ASP A 95 -7.76 -13.64 -15.46
C ASP A 95 -6.32 -14.09 -15.31
N SER A 96 -5.57 -13.39 -14.47
CA SER A 96 -4.16 -13.66 -14.23
C SER A 96 -3.84 -13.49 -12.76
N PRO A 97 -2.85 -14.22 -12.20
CA PRO A 97 -2.36 -13.95 -10.85
C PRO A 97 -1.55 -12.65 -10.74
N ALA A 98 -1.59 -11.80 -11.76
CA ALA A 98 -0.88 -10.53 -11.82
C ALA A 98 -1.84 -9.41 -11.42
N PHE A 99 -1.29 -8.28 -11.01
CA PHE A 99 -2.03 -7.03 -10.88
C PHE A 99 -2.36 -6.50 -12.28
N ASP A 100 -3.65 -6.31 -12.61
CA ASP A 100 -4.09 -5.60 -13.82
C ASP A 100 -4.95 -4.39 -13.47
N ASP A 101 -4.61 -3.23 -14.02
CA ASP A 101 -5.24 -1.96 -13.62
C ASP A 101 -5.24 -0.91 -14.75
N GLN A 102 -5.94 0.21 -14.53
CA GLN A 102 -5.83 1.47 -15.29
C GLN A 102 -6.04 1.30 -16.81
N ALA A 103 -7.05 0.53 -17.19
CA ALA A 103 -7.35 0.29 -18.60
C ALA A 103 -7.87 1.54 -19.33
N ALA A 104 -7.52 1.67 -20.60
CA ALA A 104 -8.06 2.66 -21.52
C ALA A 104 -8.36 2.03 -22.89
N PHE A 105 -9.51 2.37 -23.47
CA PHE A 105 -9.90 1.86 -24.78
C PHE A 105 -9.08 2.48 -25.92
N SER A 106 -8.81 1.67 -26.95
CA SER A 106 -8.47 2.20 -28.26
C SER A 106 -9.64 2.98 -28.86
N PRO A 107 -9.41 3.96 -29.76
CA PRO A 107 -10.49 4.78 -30.32
C PRO A 107 -11.54 3.98 -31.11
N ASP A 108 -11.15 2.84 -31.67
CA ASP A 108 -12.05 1.92 -32.37
C ASP A 108 -12.81 0.96 -31.42
N GLY A 109 -12.54 1.01 -30.11
CA GLY A 109 -13.15 0.16 -29.10
C GLY A 109 -12.77 -1.32 -29.16
N ARG A 110 -11.78 -1.71 -29.97
CA ARG A 110 -11.40 -3.13 -30.18
C ARG A 110 -10.34 -3.63 -29.21
N GLN A 111 -9.56 -2.72 -28.62
CA GLN A 111 -8.47 -3.03 -27.73
C GLN A 111 -8.55 -2.22 -26.45
N LEU A 112 -7.90 -2.73 -25.40
CA LEU A 112 -7.50 -1.95 -24.24
C LEU A 112 -5.98 -1.82 -24.23
N VAL A 113 -5.46 -0.68 -23.76
CA VAL A 113 -4.15 -0.62 -23.11
C VAL A 113 -4.37 -0.62 -21.61
N PHE A 114 -3.52 -1.29 -20.84
CA PHE A 114 -3.68 -1.42 -19.40
C PHE A 114 -2.34 -1.67 -18.72
N VAL A 115 -2.28 -1.37 -17.42
CA VAL A 115 -1.13 -1.61 -16.54
C VAL A 115 -1.17 -3.06 -16.08
N THR A 116 -0.02 -3.74 -16.07
CA THR A 116 0.08 -5.10 -15.53
C THR A 116 1.44 -5.45 -14.94
N SER A 117 1.45 -6.34 -13.95
CA SER A 117 2.66 -6.90 -13.34
C SER A 117 3.14 -8.22 -13.97
N ARG A 118 2.51 -8.69 -15.07
CA ARG A 118 2.77 -10.03 -15.66
C ARG A 118 4.21 -10.31 -16.07
N ALA A 119 5.00 -9.29 -16.42
CA ALA A 119 6.34 -9.47 -16.96
C ALA A 119 7.37 -9.71 -15.84
N GLY A 120 7.90 -8.64 -15.25
CA GLY A 120 8.89 -8.69 -14.17
C GLY A 120 8.32 -8.44 -12.78
N GLY A 121 7.01 -8.27 -12.67
CA GLY A 121 6.32 -7.88 -11.44
C GLY A 121 6.25 -6.37 -11.21
N THR A 122 7.07 -5.55 -11.87
CA THR A 122 6.90 -4.09 -11.96
C THR A 122 5.69 -3.74 -12.85
N ALA A 123 5.19 -2.50 -12.77
CA ALA A 123 4.06 -2.05 -13.59
C ALA A 123 4.49 -1.75 -15.03
N ASP A 124 4.08 -2.57 -15.99
CA ASP A 124 4.29 -2.36 -17.42
C ASP A 124 2.96 -2.14 -18.16
N LEU A 125 3.01 -1.54 -19.35
CA LEU A 125 1.83 -1.43 -20.22
C LEU A 125 1.74 -2.63 -21.16
N TRP A 126 0.52 -3.17 -21.27
CA TRP A 126 0.16 -4.22 -22.22
C TRP A 126 -1.09 -3.81 -22.99
N THR A 127 -1.28 -4.39 -24.18
CA THR A 127 -2.52 -4.29 -24.94
C THR A 127 -3.32 -5.57 -24.83
N LEU A 128 -4.65 -5.47 -24.75
CA LEU A 128 -5.59 -6.58 -24.73
C LEU A 128 -6.56 -6.45 -25.91
N ASP A 129 -6.57 -7.45 -26.79
CA ASP A 129 -7.59 -7.56 -27.84
C ASP A 129 -8.90 -8.10 -27.24
N LEU A 130 -9.99 -7.33 -27.34
CA LEU A 130 -11.25 -7.64 -26.67
C LEU A 130 -12.03 -8.79 -27.32
N GLN A 131 -11.75 -9.11 -28.58
CA GLN A 131 -12.40 -10.22 -29.28
C GLN A 131 -11.74 -11.56 -28.95
N THR A 132 -10.41 -11.59 -28.98
CA THR A 132 -9.59 -12.80 -28.84
C THR A 132 -9.12 -13.04 -27.40
N ARG A 133 -9.26 -12.04 -26.51
CA ARG A 133 -8.76 -12.05 -25.13
C ARG A 133 -7.24 -12.22 -25.03
N ARG A 134 -6.50 -11.88 -26.09
CA ARG A 134 -5.04 -12.00 -26.11
C ARG A 134 -4.39 -10.71 -25.63
N ALA A 135 -3.59 -10.82 -24.57
CA ALA A 135 -2.76 -9.73 -24.08
C ALA A 135 -1.35 -9.77 -24.70
N LYS A 136 -0.74 -8.61 -24.95
CA LYS A 136 0.63 -8.48 -25.49
C LYS A 136 1.40 -7.35 -24.78
N PRO A 137 2.71 -7.52 -24.52
CA PRO A 137 3.53 -6.46 -23.93
C PRO A 137 3.65 -5.27 -24.88
N LEU A 138 3.62 -4.05 -24.32
CA LEU A 138 3.83 -2.79 -25.04
C LEU A 138 5.08 -2.06 -24.54
N THR A 139 5.29 -2.03 -23.22
CA THR A 139 6.48 -1.45 -22.61
C THR A 139 7.27 -2.49 -21.80
N SER A 140 8.51 -2.12 -21.47
CA SER A 140 9.39 -2.83 -20.55
C SER A 140 10.45 -1.86 -20.04
N GLY A 141 11.08 -2.19 -18.91
CA GLY A 141 12.20 -1.43 -18.36
C GLY A 141 12.21 -1.41 -16.84
N ALA A 142 13.17 -0.67 -16.27
CA ALA A 142 13.16 -0.36 -14.84
C ALA A 142 12.26 0.84 -14.56
N GLY A 143 11.45 0.75 -13.51
CA GLY A 143 10.38 1.68 -13.20
C GLY A 143 8.99 1.13 -13.57
N GLY A 144 7.95 1.87 -13.23
CA GLY A 144 6.57 1.61 -13.58
C GLY A 144 6.02 2.58 -14.62
N ASP A 145 5.07 2.10 -15.40
CA ASP A 145 4.26 2.86 -16.36
C ASP A 145 2.79 2.85 -15.94
N PHE A 146 2.17 4.03 -15.92
CA PHE A 146 0.87 4.26 -15.30
C PHE A 146 -0.07 5.08 -16.20
N ARG A 147 -1.36 5.03 -15.87
CA ARG A 147 -2.43 5.90 -16.39
C ARG A 147 -2.41 6.09 -17.92
N PRO A 148 -2.41 5.01 -18.72
CA PRO A 148 -2.34 5.13 -20.16
C PRO A 148 -3.61 5.79 -20.75
N ALA A 149 -3.44 6.46 -21.89
CA ALA A 149 -4.49 7.10 -22.65
C ALA A 149 -4.18 7.06 -24.15
N TRP A 150 -5.09 6.48 -24.93
CA TRP A 150 -5.00 6.50 -26.39
C TRP A 150 -5.30 7.88 -26.96
N SER A 151 -4.55 8.28 -27.99
CA SER A 151 -4.90 9.42 -28.81
C SER A 151 -6.15 9.10 -29.64
N PRO A 152 -7.08 10.05 -29.84
CA PRO A 152 -8.27 9.84 -30.66
C PRO A 152 -7.99 9.37 -32.09
N ASP A 153 -6.84 9.76 -32.67
CA ASP A 153 -6.40 9.31 -34.00
C ASP A 153 -5.80 7.88 -34.03
N GLY A 154 -5.65 7.23 -32.87
CA GLY A 154 -5.14 5.87 -32.75
C GLY A 154 -3.62 5.71 -32.95
N ARG A 155 -2.87 6.79 -33.14
CA ARG A 155 -1.44 6.70 -33.46
C ARG A 155 -0.52 6.67 -32.25
N TRP A 156 -0.99 7.13 -31.10
CA TRP A 156 -0.19 7.29 -29.90
C TRP A 156 -0.93 6.83 -28.65
N ILE A 157 -0.16 6.39 -27.66
CA ILE A 157 -0.59 6.14 -26.30
C ILE A 157 0.27 7.04 -25.41
N ALA A 158 -0.37 7.92 -24.65
CA ALA A 158 0.29 8.70 -23.61
C ALA A 158 0.19 7.96 -22.27
N PHE A 159 1.20 8.07 -21.42
CA PHE A 159 1.21 7.46 -20.11
C PHE A 159 2.18 8.22 -19.20
N SER A 160 1.99 8.10 -17.89
CA SER A 160 2.94 8.60 -16.90
C SER A 160 3.91 7.48 -16.51
N SER A 161 5.16 7.82 -16.18
CA SER A 161 6.18 6.80 -15.86
C SER A 161 7.24 7.34 -14.93
N ASP A 162 7.67 6.52 -13.97
CA ASP A 162 8.80 6.81 -13.08
C ASP A 162 10.14 6.26 -13.61
N ARG A 163 10.14 5.79 -14.86
CA ARG A 163 11.33 5.24 -15.52
C ARG A 163 12.52 6.20 -15.42
N GLY A 164 13.66 5.66 -15.03
CA GLY A 164 14.88 6.44 -14.88
C GLY A 164 14.87 7.46 -13.74
N SER A 165 13.87 7.44 -12.84
CA SER A 165 13.85 8.28 -11.63
C SER A 165 15.03 8.00 -10.71
N GLY A 166 15.45 6.73 -10.60
CA GLY A 166 16.41 6.29 -9.60
C GLY A 166 15.89 6.35 -8.16
N LEU A 167 14.58 6.61 -7.98
CA LEU A 167 13.88 6.70 -6.68
C LEU A 167 14.69 7.49 -5.63
N PRO A 168 15.00 8.77 -5.88
CA PRO A 168 15.84 9.54 -4.98
C PRO A 168 15.15 9.73 -3.63
N PHE A 169 15.95 9.82 -2.58
CA PHE A 169 15.43 10.03 -1.24
C PHE A 169 14.93 11.47 -1.08
N ALA A 170 13.82 11.64 -0.37
CA ALA A 170 13.30 12.96 -0.02
C ALA A 170 14.27 13.72 0.89
N HIS A 171 14.39 15.03 0.68
CA HIS A 171 15.22 15.84 1.57
C HIS A 171 14.63 15.89 2.99
N GLY A 172 15.40 15.45 3.99
CA GLY A 172 15.02 15.55 5.40
C GLY A 172 13.76 14.75 5.78
N ARG A 173 13.33 13.79 4.96
CA ARG A 173 12.25 12.83 5.24
C ARG A 173 12.75 11.41 4.91
N TRP A 174 11.96 10.36 5.17
CA TRP A 174 12.41 8.98 4.96
C TRP A 174 11.89 8.31 3.67
N GLU A 175 10.99 8.96 2.92
CA GLU A 175 10.42 8.35 1.73
C GLU A 175 11.32 8.53 0.50
N HIS A 176 11.17 7.63 -0.47
CA HIS A 176 11.60 7.89 -1.83
C HIS A 176 10.61 8.83 -2.52
N LEU A 177 11.14 9.85 -3.21
CA LEU A 177 10.37 10.71 -4.07
C LEU A 177 9.89 9.92 -5.28
N HIS A 178 8.62 10.10 -5.63
CA HIS A 178 8.07 9.55 -6.86
C HIS A 178 8.23 10.59 -7.97
N LEU A 179 9.31 10.50 -8.76
CA LEU A 179 9.50 11.34 -9.93
C LEU A 179 8.78 10.68 -11.10
N VAL A 180 7.88 11.41 -11.76
CA VAL A 180 7.03 10.86 -12.81
C VAL A 180 6.99 11.84 -13.98
N ASP A 181 7.25 11.34 -15.17
CA ASP A 181 7.20 12.10 -16.41
C ASP A 181 6.10 11.58 -17.33
N ILE A 182 5.65 12.40 -18.28
CA ILE A 182 4.73 11.98 -19.33
C ILE A 182 5.54 11.46 -20.53
N TYR A 183 5.16 10.29 -21.02
CA TYR A 183 5.69 9.66 -22.22
C TYR A 183 4.59 9.44 -23.24
N VAL A 184 5.00 9.31 -24.50
CA VAL A 184 4.16 8.76 -25.57
C VAL A 184 4.87 7.62 -26.28
N ILE A 185 4.10 6.61 -26.71
CA ILE A 185 4.56 5.45 -27.48
C ILE A 185 3.53 5.12 -28.55
N ARG A 186 3.94 4.51 -29.66
CA ARG A 186 2.99 3.99 -30.65
C ARG A 186 2.39 2.67 -30.18
N PRO A 187 1.18 2.28 -30.61
CA PRO A 187 0.57 1.01 -30.24
C PRO A 187 1.36 -0.25 -30.63
N ASP A 188 2.33 -0.13 -31.55
CA ASP A 188 3.26 -1.20 -31.92
C ASP A 188 4.51 -1.27 -31.04
N GLY A 189 4.61 -0.42 -30.02
CA GLY A 189 5.76 -0.31 -29.10
C GLY A 189 6.90 0.58 -29.62
N SER A 190 6.82 1.10 -30.85
CA SER A 190 7.85 1.97 -31.40
C SER A 190 7.68 3.44 -30.99
N GLY A 191 8.73 4.23 -31.18
CA GLY A 191 8.65 5.69 -31.05
C GLY A 191 8.45 6.23 -29.63
N LEU A 192 8.77 5.42 -28.61
CA LEU A 192 8.76 5.84 -27.21
C LEU A 192 9.57 7.13 -27.02
N LYS A 193 8.94 8.17 -26.45
CA LYS A 193 9.60 9.44 -26.11
C LYS A 193 8.98 10.11 -24.89
N ARG A 194 9.81 10.78 -24.09
CA ARG A 194 9.36 11.68 -23.01
C ARG A 194 8.87 13.00 -23.60
N VAL A 195 7.80 13.57 -23.04
CA VAL A 195 7.21 14.85 -23.48
C VAL A 195 7.16 15.92 -22.37
N THR A 196 7.66 15.61 -21.17
CA THR A 196 7.87 16.56 -20.07
C THR A 196 9.34 16.67 -19.69
N GLU A 197 9.68 17.71 -18.93
CA GLU A 197 10.97 17.84 -18.27
C GLU A 197 11.08 16.86 -17.10
N HIS A 198 12.27 16.29 -16.90
CA HIS A 198 12.56 15.35 -15.83
C HIS A 198 12.93 16.05 -14.52
N GLY A 199 12.67 15.38 -13.39
CA GLY A 199 13.08 15.83 -12.06
C GLY A 199 11.94 16.25 -11.14
N ASN A 200 10.71 16.29 -11.66
CA ASN A 200 9.50 16.62 -10.92
C ASN A 200 8.46 15.50 -11.09
N PHE A 201 7.18 15.83 -10.90
CA PHE A 201 6.06 14.91 -11.09
C PHE A 201 5.06 15.52 -12.07
N CYS A 202 4.64 14.76 -13.08
CA CYS A 202 3.50 15.00 -13.93
C CYS A 202 2.73 13.69 -14.19
N GLY A 203 1.41 13.69 -13.99
CA GLY A 203 0.58 12.49 -14.03
C GLY A 203 -0.75 12.61 -14.78
N SER A 204 -1.43 11.47 -14.92
CA SER A 204 -2.75 11.27 -15.53
C SER A 204 -2.93 11.99 -16.89
N PRO A 205 -2.13 11.64 -17.92
CA PRO A 205 -2.23 12.30 -19.21
C PRO A 205 -3.57 12.00 -19.90
N LYS A 206 -4.21 13.01 -20.49
CA LYS A 206 -5.38 12.87 -21.36
C LYS A 206 -5.26 13.68 -22.64
N TRP A 207 -5.63 13.07 -23.76
CA TRP A 207 -5.54 13.69 -25.09
C TRP A 207 -6.69 14.65 -25.36
N SER A 208 -6.40 15.72 -26.10
CA SER A 208 -7.42 16.53 -26.76
C SER A 208 -8.06 15.74 -27.91
N SER A 209 -9.30 16.10 -28.26
CA SER A 209 -10.08 15.43 -29.33
C SER A 209 -9.39 15.48 -30.70
N ASP A 210 -8.56 16.49 -30.96
CA ASP A 210 -7.77 16.65 -32.19
C ASP A 210 -6.44 15.87 -32.19
N SER A 211 -6.10 15.16 -31.10
CA SER A 211 -4.83 14.44 -30.91
C SER A 211 -3.57 15.32 -30.95
N LEU A 212 -3.69 16.64 -30.79
CA LEU A 212 -2.55 17.56 -30.87
C LEU A 212 -1.97 17.91 -29.49
N ARG A 213 -2.77 17.81 -28.44
CA ARG A 213 -2.40 18.20 -27.08
C ARG A 213 -2.66 17.09 -26.07
N ILE A 214 -1.87 17.10 -25.00
CA ILE A 214 -2.12 16.33 -23.78
C ILE A 214 -2.35 17.32 -22.64
N VAL A 215 -3.28 17.02 -21.73
CA VAL A 215 -3.30 17.64 -20.40
C VAL A 215 -2.79 16.67 -19.35
N ALA A 216 -2.04 17.19 -18.39
CA ALA A 216 -1.52 16.46 -17.24
C ALA A 216 -1.54 17.37 -16.01
N TYR A 217 -1.53 16.81 -14.81
CA TYR A 217 -1.31 17.58 -13.59
C TYR A 217 0.14 17.44 -13.14
N CYS A 218 0.75 18.51 -12.63
CA CYS A 218 2.15 18.54 -12.24
C CYS A 218 2.36 19.22 -10.89
N MET A 219 3.43 18.81 -10.19
CA MET A 219 3.84 19.31 -8.87
C MET A 219 5.36 19.14 -8.70
N SER A 220 5.92 19.67 -7.60
CA SER A 220 7.27 19.28 -7.19
C SER A 220 7.29 17.83 -6.72
N ALA A 221 8.35 17.08 -7.02
CA ALA A 221 8.53 15.73 -6.49
C ALA A 221 8.50 15.71 -4.94
N GLU A 222 8.96 16.79 -4.30
CA GLU A 222 8.99 16.96 -2.84
C GLU A 222 7.58 17.06 -2.19
N GLU A 223 6.55 17.30 -2.98
CA GLU A 223 5.16 17.40 -2.49
C GLU A 223 4.39 16.09 -2.63
N THR A 224 5.00 15.07 -3.27
CA THR A 224 4.31 13.82 -3.59
C THR A 224 3.77 13.13 -2.35
N LEU A 225 4.53 13.05 -1.25
CA LEU A 225 4.01 12.48 0.00
C LEU A 225 2.85 13.30 0.58
N THR A 226 2.98 14.63 0.61
CA THR A 226 1.93 15.53 1.13
C THR A 226 0.60 15.24 0.43
N TYR A 227 0.61 15.12 -0.91
CA TYR A 227 -0.60 14.89 -1.68
C TYR A 227 -1.08 13.43 -1.72
N ARG A 228 -0.38 12.47 -1.07
CA ARG A 228 -0.90 11.12 -0.78
C ARG A 228 -1.89 11.08 0.39
N GLN A 229 -1.92 12.09 1.25
CA GLN A 229 -2.85 12.10 2.40
C GLN A 229 -4.27 12.43 1.96
N PRO A 230 -5.33 11.81 2.48
CA PRO A 230 -6.71 12.02 1.99
C PRO A 230 -7.19 13.45 2.19
N ARG A 231 -6.78 14.07 3.29
CA ARG A 231 -7.14 15.43 3.69
C ARG A 231 -5.88 16.27 3.69
N LEU A 232 -6.01 17.48 3.17
CA LEU A 232 -4.92 18.42 3.01
C LEU A 232 -5.32 19.73 3.68
N ASP A 233 -4.36 20.37 4.33
CA ASP A 233 -4.54 21.71 4.92
C ASP A 233 -4.36 22.84 3.87
N GLY A 234 -4.16 22.46 2.60
CA GLY A 234 -3.85 23.35 1.49
C GLY A 234 -2.85 22.73 0.52
N GLY A 235 -2.39 23.54 -0.43
CA GLY A 235 -1.45 23.13 -1.48
C GLY A 235 -1.94 23.56 -2.86
N ASP A 236 -1.06 23.44 -3.85
CA ASP A 236 -1.38 23.78 -5.23
C ASP A 236 -0.62 22.86 -6.18
N THR A 237 -1.34 22.25 -7.11
CA THR A 237 -0.75 21.56 -8.26
C THR A 237 -1.12 22.31 -9.52
N ARG A 238 -0.36 22.17 -10.60
CA ARG A 238 -0.67 22.80 -11.89
C ARG A 238 -1.36 21.82 -12.80
N ILE A 239 -2.27 22.29 -13.64
CA ILE A 239 -2.69 21.55 -14.84
C ILE A 239 -1.95 22.17 -16.00
N VAL A 240 -1.23 21.35 -16.77
CA VAL A 240 -0.46 21.79 -17.93
C VAL A 240 -1.05 21.18 -19.20
N SER A 241 -1.02 21.95 -20.29
CA SER A 241 -1.27 21.47 -21.65
C SER A 241 0.04 21.37 -22.40
N ILE A 242 0.28 20.24 -23.05
CA ILE A 242 1.52 19.88 -23.76
C ILE A 242 1.18 19.78 -25.25
N ASP A 243 1.75 20.65 -26.08
CA ASP A 243 1.67 20.57 -27.54
C ASP A 243 2.68 19.52 -28.04
N ILE A 244 2.18 18.43 -28.60
CA ILE A 244 3.01 17.25 -28.93
C ILE A 244 3.91 17.48 -30.14
N ALA A 245 3.51 18.36 -31.05
CA ALA A 245 4.29 18.69 -32.23
C ALA A 245 5.40 19.68 -31.89
N LYS A 246 5.10 20.69 -31.06
CA LYS A 246 6.05 21.74 -30.68
C LYS A 246 6.92 21.40 -29.48
N GLY A 247 6.49 20.46 -28.64
CA GLY A 247 7.14 20.15 -27.37
C GLY A 247 7.02 21.27 -26.33
N THR A 248 6.05 22.17 -26.49
CA THR A 248 5.84 23.31 -25.60
C THR A 248 4.76 23.02 -24.57
N THR A 249 4.96 23.44 -23.33
CA THR A 249 4.00 23.32 -22.23
C THR A 249 3.42 24.68 -21.85
N ALA A 250 2.13 24.74 -21.55
CA ALA A 250 1.46 25.93 -21.04
C ALA A 250 0.53 25.58 -19.87
N ASP A 251 0.45 26.44 -18.86
CA ASP A 251 -0.48 26.26 -17.74
C ASP A 251 -1.93 26.46 -18.21
N VAL A 252 -2.82 25.60 -17.70
CA VAL A 252 -4.27 25.74 -17.85
C VAL A 252 -4.81 26.55 -16.68
N ALA A 253 -5.60 27.59 -16.97
CA ALA A 253 -6.27 28.38 -15.95
C ALA A 253 -7.38 27.55 -15.26
N ALA A 254 -7.03 26.91 -14.14
CA ALA A 254 -7.91 26.04 -13.36
C ALA A 254 -8.09 26.49 -11.90
N GLY A 255 -7.65 27.71 -11.59
CA GLY A 255 -7.68 28.28 -10.23
C GLY A 255 -6.70 27.62 -9.26
N PRO A 256 -6.63 28.10 -8.02
CA PRO A 256 -5.75 27.55 -6.99
C PRO A 256 -6.27 26.19 -6.46
N GLY A 257 -5.40 25.45 -5.78
CA GLY A 257 -5.74 24.23 -5.04
C GLY A 257 -5.10 22.96 -5.60
N VAL A 258 -5.33 21.83 -4.95
CA VAL A 258 -4.73 20.55 -5.33
C VAL A 258 -5.63 19.88 -6.37
N LYS A 259 -5.19 19.96 -7.63
CA LYS A 259 -5.89 19.54 -8.85
C LYS A 259 -5.26 18.27 -9.43
N LEU A 260 -6.05 17.23 -9.64
CA LEU A 260 -5.59 15.90 -10.06
C LEU A 260 -6.46 15.35 -11.19
N ALA A 261 -5.97 14.31 -11.90
CA ALA A 261 -6.72 13.57 -12.93
C ALA A 261 -7.47 14.47 -13.97
N PRO A 262 -6.78 15.38 -14.66
CA PRO A 262 -7.42 16.27 -15.62
C PRO A 262 -7.88 15.52 -16.89
N ALA A 263 -8.98 15.96 -17.48
CA ALA A 263 -9.46 15.46 -18.76
C ALA A 263 -10.19 16.56 -19.56
N PHE A 264 -9.97 16.59 -20.87
CA PHE A 264 -10.74 17.45 -21.77
C PHE A 264 -12.22 17.03 -21.78
N GLN A 265 -13.10 18.01 -21.59
CA GLN A 265 -14.55 17.90 -21.82
C GLN A 265 -14.93 18.49 -23.18
N THR A 266 -14.26 19.59 -23.52
CA THR A 266 -14.26 20.20 -24.86
C THR A 266 -12.85 20.72 -25.14
N THR A 267 -12.62 21.33 -26.29
CA THR A 267 -11.32 21.93 -26.64
C THR A 267 -10.79 22.94 -25.62
N ASN A 268 -11.70 23.59 -24.86
CA ASN A 268 -11.39 24.68 -23.92
C ASN A 268 -11.87 24.42 -22.48
N GLU A 269 -12.45 23.25 -22.22
CA GLU A 269 -12.97 22.91 -20.88
C GLU A 269 -12.25 21.68 -20.36
N ILE A 270 -11.64 21.79 -19.18
CA ILE A 270 -10.96 20.70 -18.49
C ILE A 270 -11.75 20.35 -17.22
N GLY A 271 -12.15 19.09 -17.09
CA GLY A 271 -12.61 18.52 -15.82
C GLY A 271 -11.43 17.97 -15.04
N PHE A 272 -11.44 18.09 -13.72
CA PHE A 272 -10.37 17.62 -12.83
C PHE A 272 -10.92 17.38 -11.41
N ILE A 273 -10.17 16.62 -10.60
CA ILE A 273 -10.48 16.42 -9.18
C ILE A 273 -9.81 17.52 -8.36
N ARG A 274 -10.53 18.15 -7.43
CA ARG A 274 -9.99 19.02 -6.36
C ARG A 274 -10.02 18.29 -5.02
N LYS A 275 -8.93 18.39 -4.27
CA LYS A 275 -8.75 17.67 -3.00
C LYS A 275 -8.59 18.56 -1.76
N ASP A 276 -8.16 19.80 -1.95
CA ASP A 276 -7.85 20.78 -0.89
C ASP A 276 -9.08 21.37 -0.18
N VAL A 277 -10.30 21.13 -0.68
CA VAL A 277 -11.52 21.79 -0.19
C VAL A 277 -12.38 20.88 0.69
N ALA A 278 -13.09 21.49 1.63
CA ALA A 278 -14.19 20.83 2.32
C ALA A 278 -15.27 20.44 1.29
N GLY A 279 -15.42 19.14 1.04
CA GLY A 279 -16.20 18.64 -0.09
C GLY A 279 -15.39 18.58 -1.38
N ALA A 280 -14.20 17.96 -1.32
CA ALA A 280 -13.44 17.47 -2.48
C ALA A 280 -14.36 16.89 -3.55
N GLY A 281 -13.92 16.84 -4.80
CA GLY A 281 -14.78 16.36 -5.88
C GLY A 281 -14.30 16.76 -7.25
N ILE A 282 -15.20 16.65 -8.22
CA ILE A 282 -14.94 17.05 -9.60
C ILE A 282 -15.26 18.53 -9.77
N HIS A 283 -14.34 19.23 -10.42
CA HIS A 283 -14.45 20.63 -10.80
C HIS A 283 -14.06 20.81 -12.26
N TYR A 284 -14.44 21.94 -12.83
CA TYR A 284 -14.12 22.28 -14.21
C TYR A 284 -13.40 23.62 -14.31
N SER A 285 -12.60 23.81 -15.36
CA SER A 285 -11.80 25.04 -15.58
C SER A 285 -12.66 26.30 -15.69
N SER A 286 -13.93 26.17 -16.09
CA SER A 286 -14.92 27.25 -16.05
C SER A 286 -15.40 27.65 -14.65
N GLY A 287 -15.00 26.92 -13.60
CA GLY A 287 -15.47 27.09 -12.22
C GLY A 287 -16.74 26.32 -11.88
N LYS A 288 -17.31 25.56 -12.83
CA LYS A 288 -18.42 24.64 -12.54
C LYS A 288 -17.99 23.55 -11.56
N ALA A 289 -18.95 23.06 -10.77
CA ALA A 289 -18.78 21.92 -9.88
C ALA A 289 -19.48 20.68 -10.46
N GLY A 290 -18.97 19.50 -10.11
CA GLY A 290 -19.56 18.20 -10.42
C GLY A 290 -19.76 17.36 -9.15
N PRO A 291 -19.69 16.02 -9.25
CA PRO A 291 -19.83 15.13 -8.11
C PRO A 291 -18.89 15.46 -6.95
N LYS A 292 -19.38 15.28 -5.72
CA LYS A 292 -18.66 15.59 -4.47
C LYS A 292 -18.27 14.31 -3.73
N GLY A 293 -17.15 14.35 -3.03
CA GLY A 293 -16.61 13.29 -2.20
C GLY A 293 -15.09 13.24 -2.24
N ASP A 294 -14.52 12.39 -1.40
CA ASP A 294 -13.11 12.03 -1.49
C ASP A 294 -12.93 11.07 -2.68
N LEU A 295 -12.53 11.66 -3.82
CA LEU A 295 -12.39 11.00 -5.12
C LEU A 295 -10.92 10.84 -5.47
N ARG A 296 -10.55 9.69 -6.03
CA ARG A 296 -9.18 9.41 -6.44
C ARG A 296 -8.99 9.28 -7.97
N SER A 297 -10.06 9.00 -8.71
CA SER A 297 -10.04 8.84 -10.17
C SER A 297 -11.42 9.12 -10.74
N ALA A 298 -11.45 9.77 -11.90
CA ALA A 298 -12.66 10.12 -12.64
C ALA A 298 -12.44 9.90 -14.14
N ALA A 299 -13.48 9.42 -14.82
CA ALA A 299 -13.52 9.25 -16.25
C ALA A 299 -14.88 9.73 -16.78
N TRP A 300 -14.83 10.71 -17.68
CA TRP A 300 -16.02 11.27 -18.31
C TRP A 300 -16.44 10.42 -19.50
N SER A 301 -17.74 10.37 -19.76
CA SER A 301 -18.27 9.76 -20.98
C SER A 301 -17.81 10.55 -22.21
N PRO A 302 -17.73 9.93 -23.40
CA PRO A 302 -17.27 10.60 -24.62
C PRO A 302 -18.01 11.89 -24.99
N ASP A 303 -19.29 12.01 -24.61
CA ASP A 303 -20.14 13.19 -24.79
C ASP A 303 -20.04 14.22 -23.65
N GLY A 304 -19.26 13.92 -22.60
CA GLY A 304 -19.07 14.78 -21.42
C GLY A 304 -20.30 14.91 -20.51
N THR A 305 -21.38 14.15 -20.75
CA THR A 305 -22.64 14.29 -19.99
C THR A 305 -22.64 13.52 -18.67
N ARG A 306 -21.82 12.47 -18.57
CA ARG A 306 -21.72 11.60 -17.41
C ARG A 306 -20.26 11.43 -16.99
N VAL A 307 -20.08 11.02 -15.75
CA VAL A 307 -18.77 10.71 -15.19
C VAL A 307 -18.86 9.46 -14.33
N ALA A 308 -17.88 8.58 -14.49
CA ALA A 308 -17.65 7.43 -13.64
C ALA A 308 -16.45 7.73 -12.73
N PHE A 309 -16.55 7.45 -11.45
CA PHE A 309 -15.51 7.77 -10.48
C PHE A 309 -15.57 6.82 -9.30
N HIS A 310 -14.43 6.54 -8.68
CA HIS A 310 -14.42 5.84 -7.41
C HIS A 310 -14.34 6.82 -6.23
N LYS A 311 -15.02 6.47 -5.14
CA LYS A 311 -15.26 7.32 -3.99
C LYS A 311 -14.92 6.56 -2.72
N ARG A 312 -14.28 7.24 -1.76
CA ARG A 312 -14.07 6.70 -0.41
C ARG A 312 -15.41 6.56 0.31
N LEU A 313 -15.64 5.40 0.89
CA LEU A 313 -16.82 5.06 1.68
C LEU A 313 -16.43 4.76 3.14
N ALA A 314 -17.40 4.91 4.03
CA ALA A 314 -17.25 4.39 5.39
C ALA A 314 -17.43 2.86 5.36
N ALA A 315 -16.54 2.13 6.02
CA ALA A 315 -16.64 0.69 6.16
C ALA A 315 -16.52 0.26 7.63
N GLY A 316 -16.89 -1.00 7.89
CA GLY A 316 -16.74 -1.65 9.19
C GLY A 316 -15.27 -1.90 9.56
N PRO A 317 -15.02 -2.57 10.69
CA PRO A 317 -13.67 -2.87 11.15
C PRO A 317 -12.94 -3.74 10.13
N GLY A 318 -11.82 -3.25 9.61
CA GLY A 318 -11.02 -3.92 8.58
C GLY A 318 -10.16 -5.07 9.10
N VAL A 319 -10.74 -5.98 9.89
CA VAL A 319 -10.06 -7.15 10.47
C VAL A 319 -10.78 -8.44 10.08
N GLY A 320 -10.06 -9.55 10.07
CA GLY A 320 -10.58 -10.89 9.79
C GLY A 320 -10.79 -11.26 8.32
N HIS A 321 -10.98 -10.25 7.47
CA HIS A 321 -11.21 -10.42 6.04
C HIS A 321 -10.07 -11.22 5.40
N ARG A 322 -10.44 -12.33 4.75
CA ARG A 322 -9.52 -13.10 3.92
C ARG A 322 -9.18 -12.29 2.67
N MET A 323 -7.88 -12.20 2.37
CA MET A 323 -7.35 -11.51 1.20
C MET A 323 -6.74 -12.51 0.22
N TRP A 324 -6.64 -12.11 -1.04
CA TRP A 324 -5.99 -12.91 -2.06
C TRP A 324 -4.49 -13.11 -1.74
N SER A 325 -3.95 -14.26 -2.09
CA SER A 325 -2.52 -14.54 -2.02
C SER A 325 -2.02 -15.09 -3.35
N ARG A 326 -0.84 -14.63 -3.77
CA ARG A 326 -0.09 -15.19 -4.91
C ARG A 326 0.34 -16.64 -4.67
N ARG A 327 0.34 -17.07 -3.41
CA ARG A 327 0.91 -18.34 -2.95
C ARG A 327 -0.15 -19.10 -2.15
N PRO A 328 -0.75 -20.17 -2.71
CA PRO A 328 -1.87 -20.87 -2.08
C PRO A 328 -1.49 -21.63 -0.80
N ASP A 329 -0.19 -21.79 -0.53
CA ASP A 329 0.37 -22.28 0.74
C ASP A 329 0.27 -21.25 1.88
N PHE A 330 -0.16 -20.01 1.59
CA PHE A 330 -0.40 -18.96 2.56
C PHE A 330 -1.84 -18.46 2.49
N GLU A 331 -2.49 -18.37 3.66
CA GLU A 331 -3.79 -17.71 3.81
C GLU A 331 -3.57 -16.34 4.46
N LEU A 332 -3.83 -15.27 3.70
CA LEU A 332 -3.68 -13.91 4.16
C LEU A 332 -5.00 -13.37 4.73
N ARG A 333 -4.93 -12.69 5.88
CA ARG A 333 -6.07 -12.04 6.53
C ARG A 333 -5.73 -10.65 7.01
N LEU A 334 -6.69 -9.73 6.99
CA LEU A 334 -6.51 -8.44 7.63
C LEU A 334 -6.48 -8.60 9.15
N GLY A 335 -5.45 -8.11 9.82
CA GLY A 335 -5.23 -8.21 11.27
C GLY A 335 -5.22 -6.88 12.01
N GLY A 336 -5.52 -5.78 11.33
CA GLY A 336 -5.35 -4.43 11.89
C GLY A 336 -3.87 -4.07 12.04
N VAL A 337 -3.57 -2.95 12.71
CA VAL A 337 -2.20 -2.40 12.77
C VAL A 337 -1.34 -3.20 13.75
N GLN A 338 -0.20 -3.67 13.27
CA GLN A 338 0.84 -4.37 14.05
C GLN A 338 0.29 -5.54 14.89
N PRO A 339 -0.33 -6.56 14.25
CA PRO A 339 -0.84 -7.71 14.95
C PRO A 339 0.30 -8.48 15.66
N SER A 340 0.03 -9.00 16.84
CA SER A 340 0.93 -9.91 17.56
C SER A 340 0.12 -11.00 18.23
N PHE A 341 0.47 -12.27 18.00
CA PHE A 341 -0.33 -13.40 18.46
C PHE A 341 0.01 -13.83 19.88
N HIS A 342 -1.03 -14.16 20.64
CA HIS A 342 -0.87 -15.02 21.81
C HIS A 342 -0.30 -16.38 21.38
N PRO A 343 0.55 -17.04 22.20
CA PRO A 343 1.19 -18.31 21.84
C PRO A 343 0.23 -19.45 21.42
N SER A 344 -1.03 -19.45 21.90
CA SER A 344 -2.02 -20.45 21.48
C SER A 344 -2.58 -20.22 20.07
N GLY A 345 -2.40 -19.03 19.49
CA GLY A 345 -2.94 -18.65 18.18
C GLY A 345 -4.46 -18.44 18.14
N ASP A 346 -5.16 -18.40 19.28
CA ASP A 346 -6.61 -18.13 19.35
C ASP A 346 -6.98 -16.64 19.39
N ARG A 347 -6.01 -15.78 19.71
CA ARG A 347 -6.18 -14.33 19.79
C ARG A 347 -4.87 -13.60 19.48
N TYR A 348 -5.00 -12.33 19.13
CA TYR A 348 -3.87 -11.45 18.89
C TYR A 348 -4.13 -10.05 19.46
N ALA A 349 -3.06 -9.33 19.80
CA ALA A 349 -3.12 -7.91 20.12
C ALA A 349 -2.90 -7.09 18.85
N MET A 350 -3.56 -5.93 18.74
CA MET A 350 -3.36 -4.96 17.67
C MET A 350 -3.61 -3.54 18.20
N THR A 351 -3.33 -2.53 17.38
CA THR A 351 -3.74 -1.15 17.66
C THR A 351 -4.76 -0.67 16.64
N THR A 352 -5.68 0.22 17.05
CA THR A 352 -6.54 0.90 16.07
C THR A 352 -5.71 1.91 15.28
N TYR A 353 -5.94 2.00 13.97
CA TYR A 353 -5.45 3.14 13.19
C TYR A 353 -6.26 4.38 13.55
N VAL A 354 -5.59 5.42 14.05
CA VAL A 354 -6.20 6.72 14.30
C VAL A 354 -5.27 7.78 13.73
N PRO A 355 -5.71 8.57 12.72
CA PRO A 355 -4.93 9.68 12.22
C PRO A 355 -4.60 10.68 13.35
N PRO A 356 -3.39 11.26 13.36
CA PRO A 356 -3.06 12.34 14.28
C PRO A 356 -4.07 13.50 14.18
N PRO A 357 -4.34 14.22 15.28
CA PRO A 357 -3.74 14.12 16.62
C PRO A 357 -4.44 13.11 17.56
N GLY A 358 -5.25 12.18 17.03
CA GLY A 358 -6.02 11.25 17.84
C GLY A 358 -5.19 10.25 18.64
N SER A 359 -5.76 9.76 19.74
CA SER A 359 -5.23 8.63 20.52
C SER A 359 -5.82 7.33 19.99
N ASN A 360 -5.07 6.24 20.05
CA ASN A 360 -5.54 4.93 19.61
C ASN A 360 -5.64 3.94 20.78
N ASN A 361 -6.32 2.83 20.51
CA ASN A 361 -6.57 1.79 21.49
C ASN A 361 -5.59 0.64 21.27
N LEU A 362 -5.18 -0.01 22.37
CA LEU A 362 -4.70 -1.39 22.33
C LEU A 362 -5.89 -2.33 22.45
N LEU A 363 -6.01 -3.27 21.52
CA LEU A 363 -7.09 -4.25 21.50
C LEU A 363 -6.54 -5.66 21.54
N VAL A 364 -7.32 -6.58 22.10
CA VAL A 364 -7.18 -8.02 21.91
C VAL A 364 -8.34 -8.52 21.05
N VAL A 365 -8.03 -9.27 20.00
CA VAL A 365 -8.98 -9.76 19.01
C VAL A 365 -8.96 -11.28 18.97
N GLU A 366 -10.14 -11.90 19.03
CA GLU A 366 -10.33 -13.33 18.79
C GLU A 366 -10.09 -13.66 17.32
N SER A 367 -9.20 -14.60 17.01
CA SER A 367 -8.69 -14.81 15.64
C SER A 367 -9.70 -15.43 14.66
N ASP A 368 -10.76 -16.07 15.17
CA ASP A 368 -11.77 -16.75 14.34
C ASP A 368 -13.09 -15.98 14.24
N SER A 369 -13.37 -15.06 15.19
CA SER A 369 -14.64 -14.34 15.29
C SER A 369 -14.51 -12.83 15.05
N ASP A 370 -13.27 -12.33 15.03
CA ASP A 370 -12.92 -10.91 14.92
C ASP A 370 -13.47 -10.03 16.05
N LYS A 371 -13.98 -10.66 17.12
CA LYS A 371 -14.46 -9.96 18.30
C LYS A 371 -13.27 -9.33 19.01
N SER A 372 -13.32 -8.01 19.15
CA SER A 372 -12.27 -7.21 19.77
C SER A 372 -12.67 -6.67 21.14
N THR A 373 -11.72 -6.63 22.07
CA THR A 373 -11.84 -5.98 23.39
C THR A 373 -10.76 -4.91 23.52
N VAL A 374 -11.14 -3.69 23.91
CA VAL A 374 -10.15 -2.65 24.27
C VAL A 374 -9.54 -3.01 25.62
N VAL A 375 -8.22 -3.20 25.65
CA VAL A 375 -7.49 -3.53 26.89
C VAL A 375 -6.73 -2.34 27.46
N PHE A 376 -6.46 -1.32 26.65
CA PHE A 376 -5.85 -0.07 27.10
C PHE A 376 -6.23 1.10 26.19
N HIS A 377 -6.55 2.24 26.81
CA HIS A 377 -6.72 3.55 26.18
C HIS A 377 -6.26 4.64 27.14
N GLN A 378 -5.59 5.65 26.63
CA GLN A 378 -5.23 6.84 27.39
C GLN A 378 -5.27 8.07 26.48
N ASP A 379 -6.07 9.08 26.86
CA ASP A 379 -6.18 10.32 26.09
C ASP A 379 -4.84 11.02 25.93
N GLY A 380 -4.58 11.49 24.70
CA GLY A 380 -3.34 12.14 24.30
C GLY A 380 -2.16 11.20 24.08
N ARG A 381 -2.34 9.88 24.17
CA ARG A 381 -1.26 8.89 23.97
C ARG A 381 -1.67 7.82 22.97
N SER A 382 -0.76 7.51 22.07
CA SER A 382 -0.82 6.41 21.12
C SER A 382 -0.03 5.23 21.64
N VAL A 383 -0.54 4.03 21.37
CA VAL A 383 0.11 2.74 21.50
C VAL A 383 0.60 2.30 20.12
N LEU A 384 1.85 1.83 20.02
CA LEU A 384 2.43 1.27 18.80
C LEU A 384 3.27 0.02 19.10
N GLY A 385 3.29 -0.90 18.13
CA GLY A 385 4.07 -2.13 18.17
C GLY A 385 3.79 -3.02 19.38
N PRO A 386 2.54 -3.43 19.65
CA PRO A 386 2.26 -4.38 20.70
C PRO A 386 2.90 -5.73 20.37
N GLN A 387 3.48 -6.38 21.38
CA GLN A 387 4.07 -7.71 21.27
C GLN A 387 3.64 -8.56 22.47
N TRP A 388 3.06 -9.73 22.19
CA TRP A 388 2.75 -10.72 23.22
C TRP A 388 4.01 -11.35 23.80
N SER A 389 3.98 -11.64 25.10
CA SER A 389 4.99 -12.47 25.74
C SER A 389 4.90 -13.91 25.25
N ALA A 390 6.03 -14.61 25.21
CA ALA A 390 6.07 -16.04 24.88
C ALA A 390 5.27 -16.92 25.87
N ARG A 391 4.99 -16.40 27.07
CA ARG A 391 4.14 -17.07 28.08
C ARG A 391 2.65 -16.77 27.91
N GLY A 392 2.28 -15.79 27.09
CA GLY A 392 0.88 -15.41 26.93
C GLY A 392 0.27 -14.72 28.14
N ASP A 393 1.09 -14.08 28.98
CA ASP A 393 0.67 -13.44 30.24
C ASP A 393 0.86 -11.92 30.25
N ALA A 394 1.49 -11.35 29.22
CA ALA A 394 1.74 -9.92 29.12
C ALA A 394 1.78 -9.45 27.66
N ILE A 395 1.47 -8.17 27.45
CA ILE A 395 1.63 -7.46 26.19
C ILE A 395 2.54 -6.27 26.46
N ILE A 396 3.69 -6.21 25.78
CA ILE A 396 4.61 -5.06 25.80
C ILE A 396 4.34 -4.17 24.59
N PHE A 397 4.44 -2.86 24.73
CA PHE A 397 4.15 -1.92 23.64
C PHE A 397 4.83 -0.57 23.86
N GLY A 398 5.05 0.18 22.78
CA GLY A 398 5.44 1.58 22.87
C GLY A 398 4.24 2.48 23.17
N ILE A 399 4.43 3.52 23.98
CA ILE A 399 3.41 4.45 24.44
C ILE A 399 3.93 5.91 24.49
N GLY A 400 3.18 6.84 23.93
CA GLY A 400 3.56 8.27 23.89
C GLY A 400 2.64 9.07 23.00
N ARG A 401 2.82 10.39 22.90
CA ARG A 401 2.13 11.17 21.83
C ARG A 401 2.58 10.62 20.47
N PHE A 402 1.70 10.62 19.46
CA PHE A 402 2.04 10.06 18.14
C PHE A 402 3.36 10.60 17.57
N GLY A 403 3.56 11.93 17.60
CA GLY A 403 4.81 12.55 17.16
C GLY A 403 6.06 12.07 17.90
N ALA A 404 5.93 11.64 19.16
CA ALA A 404 7.06 11.17 19.97
C ALA A 404 7.72 9.91 19.38
N PHE A 405 6.96 9.05 18.70
CA PHE A 405 7.47 7.84 18.05
C PHE A 405 8.31 8.14 16.81
N PHE A 406 8.17 9.35 16.26
CA PHE A 406 8.87 9.83 15.08
C PHE A 406 9.80 11.00 15.40
N ASN A 407 9.91 11.42 16.67
CA ASN A 407 11.00 12.30 17.11
C ASN A 407 12.33 11.60 16.83
N GLY A 408 13.22 12.28 16.10
CA GLY A 408 14.48 11.73 15.61
C GLY A 408 14.39 11.04 14.25
N PHE A 409 13.18 10.81 13.69
CA PHE A 409 13.07 10.69 12.24
C PHE A 409 13.35 12.04 11.63
N HIS A 410 14.08 12.03 10.51
CA HIS A 410 14.56 13.19 9.76
C HIS A 410 13.69 14.46 9.92
N ASP A 411 14.37 15.62 9.98
CA ASP A 411 13.83 16.90 10.46
C ASP A 411 12.66 17.52 9.68
N LEU A 412 11.99 16.85 8.74
CA LEU A 412 10.88 17.42 7.95
C LEU A 412 9.63 16.53 7.87
N PHE A 413 9.60 15.35 8.50
CA PHE A 413 8.39 14.53 8.45
C PHE A 413 7.23 15.10 9.28
N LEU A 414 7.51 15.43 10.55
CA LEU A 414 6.52 16.07 11.41
C LEU A 414 6.54 17.58 11.20
N LYS A 415 5.35 18.17 11.06
CA LYS A 415 5.22 19.63 11.14
C LYS A 415 5.76 20.08 12.50
N PRO A 416 6.33 21.29 12.63
CA PRO A 416 6.85 21.78 13.90
C PRO A 416 5.85 21.67 15.07
N ALA A 417 4.56 21.86 14.81
CA ALA A 417 3.49 21.73 15.80
C ALA A 417 3.17 20.28 16.23
N ASP A 418 3.53 19.29 15.42
CA ASP A 418 3.32 17.87 15.71
C ASP A 418 4.46 17.26 16.56
N ARG A 419 5.58 17.99 16.68
CA ARG A 419 6.71 17.60 17.54
C ARG A 419 6.37 17.82 19.00
N VAL A 420 6.86 16.92 19.83
CA VAL A 420 6.54 16.89 21.25
C VAL A 420 7.83 16.80 22.06
N ASP A 421 7.85 17.48 23.20
CA ASP A 421 8.95 17.36 24.15
C ASP A 421 8.95 15.98 24.82
N GLY A 422 10.12 15.35 24.91
CA GLY A 422 10.29 13.98 25.39
C GLY A 422 9.98 12.92 24.32
N GLY A 423 10.51 11.71 24.53
CA GLY A 423 10.33 10.60 23.60
C GLY A 423 9.24 9.62 24.03
N ALA A 424 8.77 8.81 23.07
CA ALA A 424 7.92 7.66 23.38
C ALA A 424 8.60 6.74 24.39
N GLN A 425 7.82 6.06 25.23
CA GLN A 425 8.30 5.11 26.23
C GLN A 425 7.73 3.73 25.97
N ILE A 426 8.14 2.73 26.75
CA ILE A 426 7.66 1.37 26.65
C ILE A 426 6.87 1.04 27.90
N ALA A 427 5.74 0.37 27.71
CA ALA A 427 4.87 -0.11 28.78
C ALA A 427 4.55 -1.59 28.61
N VAL A 428 4.08 -2.19 29.69
CA VAL A 428 3.57 -3.56 29.72
C VAL A 428 2.22 -3.59 30.44
N ILE A 429 1.34 -4.49 29.99
CA ILE A 429 0.02 -4.72 30.58
C ILE A 429 -0.32 -6.22 30.55
N ALA A 430 -1.18 -6.68 31.46
CA ALA A 430 -1.78 -8.00 31.36
C ALA A 430 -2.88 -8.02 30.27
N PRO A 431 -3.16 -9.18 29.64
CA PRO A 431 -4.16 -9.27 28.58
C PRO A 431 -5.60 -8.94 28.99
N ASP A 432 -5.90 -8.95 30.29
CA ASP A 432 -7.18 -8.56 30.86
C ASP A 432 -7.27 -7.05 31.16
N GLY A 433 -6.23 -6.28 30.80
CA GLY A 433 -6.15 -4.83 31.02
C GLY A 433 -5.60 -4.43 32.40
N THR A 434 -5.26 -5.39 33.27
CA THR A 434 -4.70 -5.10 34.59
C THR A 434 -3.17 -4.91 34.56
N GLY A 435 -2.61 -4.35 35.64
CA GLY A 435 -1.17 -4.32 35.85
C GLY A 435 -0.37 -3.42 34.89
N PHE A 436 -1.02 -2.43 34.26
CA PHE A 436 -0.34 -1.45 33.42
C PHE A 436 0.81 -0.75 34.15
N ARG A 437 1.99 -0.70 33.51
CA ARG A 437 3.14 0.09 33.98
C ARG A 437 4.11 0.42 32.84
N GLU A 438 4.69 1.61 32.89
CA GLU A 438 5.83 1.98 32.07
C GLU A 438 7.12 1.33 32.59
N VAL A 439 7.99 0.94 31.66
CA VAL A 439 9.23 0.21 31.97
C VAL A 439 10.48 0.94 31.51
N THR A 440 10.34 1.92 30.63
CA THR A 440 11.40 2.88 30.29
C THR A 440 10.97 4.29 30.69
N THR A 441 11.96 5.16 30.87
CA THR A 441 11.79 6.59 31.12
C THR A 441 12.94 7.33 30.47
N GLY A 442 12.75 8.60 30.11
CA GLY A 442 13.84 9.47 29.66
C GLY A 442 13.45 10.36 28.48
N PRO A 443 14.42 11.14 27.96
CA PRO A 443 14.20 12.04 26.84
C PRO A 443 14.15 11.31 25.49
N ASN A 444 14.73 10.10 25.41
CA ASN A 444 14.79 9.34 24.18
C ASN A 444 13.43 8.75 23.78
N ASN A 445 13.24 8.64 22.47
CA ASN A 445 12.18 7.90 21.81
C ASN A 445 12.48 6.39 21.89
N ASN A 446 11.96 5.78 22.94
CA ASN A 446 11.98 4.35 23.21
C ASN A 446 10.71 3.71 22.61
N GLY A 447 10.86 2.87 21.60
CA GLY A 447 9.70 2.33 20.87
C GLY A 447 9.95 0.97 20.21
N PHE A 448 8.86 0.42 19.66
CA PHE A 448 8.84 -0.86 18.93
C PHE A 448 9.51 -2.01 19.71
N PRO A 449 9.04 -2.32 20.93
CA PRO A 449 9.63 -3.37 21.75
C PRO A 449 9.33 -4.77 21.20
N SER A 450 10.19 -5.74 21.49
CA SER A 450 9.94 -7.17 21.28
C SER A 450 10.50 -7.98 22.45
N MET A 451 9.67 -8.84 23.04
CA MET A 451 10.07 -9.66 24.19
C MET A 451 10.98 -10.81 23.77
N ALA A 452 12.00 -11.08 24.58
CA ALA A 452 12.77 -12.29 24.47
C ALA A 452 11.93 -13.52 24.88
N PRO A 453 12.20 -14.71 24.30
CA PRO A 453 11.51 -15.95 24.69
C PRO A 453 11.65 -16.33 26.17
N ASP A 454 12.68 -15.80 26.85
CA ASP A 454 12.89 -16.00 28.28
C ASP A 454 11.85 -15.28 29.17
N GLY A 455 11.07 -14.36 28.60
CA GLY A 455 10.03 -13.61 29.32
C GLY A 455 10.52 -12.52 30.27
N ASN A 456 11.84 -12.33 30.44
CA ASN A 456 12.42 -11.35 31.37
C ASN A 456 13.21 -10.24 30.66
N ARG A 457 13.54 -10.40 29.38
CA ARG A 457 14.20 -9.36 28.59
C ARG A 457 13.32 -8.89 27.43
N PHE A 458 13.59 -7.68 26.96
CA PHE A 458 13.05 -7.19 25.70
C PHE A 458 14.08 -6.34 24.96
N VAL A 459 14.03 -6.39 23.64
CA VAL A 459 14.78 -5.49 22.77
C VAL A 459 13.87 -4.32 22.37
N TYR A 460 14.44 -3.14 22.19
CA TYR A 460 13.72 -1.96 21.73
C TYR A 460 14.64 -0.98 21.01
N ARG A 461 14.05 -0.07 20.24
CA ARG A 461 14.74 1.08 19.65
C ARG A 461 14.79 2.22 20.64
N SER A 462 15.91 2.92 20.71
CA SER A 462 16.08 4.19 21.45
C SER A 462 16.72 5.23 20.53
N PHE A 463 16.02 6.32 20.21
CA PHE A 463 16.57 7.47 19.46
C PHE A 463 16.50 8.77 20.25
N GLY A 464 17.53 9.60 20.18
CA GLY A 464 17.50 10.93 20.81
C GLY A 464 18.81 11.33 21.50
N PRO A 465 18.75 12.31 22.44
CA PRO A 465 19.94 12.91 23.06
C PRO A 465 20.88 11.92 23.77
N GLU A 466 20.38 10.77 24.22
CA GLU A 466 21.20 9.73 24.88
C GLU A 466 21.77 8.70 23.87
N GLY A 467 21.64 8.99 22.57
CA GLY A 467 22.21 8.22 21.48
C GLY A 467 21.25 7.19 20.88
N ASP A 468 21.48 6.93 19.60
CA ASP A 468 20.61 6.10 18.77
C ASP A 468 20.94 4.59 18.86
N GLY A 469 20.04 3.78 18.30
CA GLY A 469 20.21 2.36 18.08
C GLY A 469 19.37 1.47 18.99
N LEU A 470 19.73 0.18 18.99
CA LEU A 470 18.98 -0.85 19.69
C LEU A 470 19.51 -1.07 21.11
N ARG A 471 18.60 -1.40 22.02
CA ARG A 471 18.87 -1.66 23.43
C ARG A 471 18.18 -2.96 23.85
N ILE A 472 18.79 -3.69 24.76
CA ILE A 472 18.15 -4.80 25.48
C ILE A 472 18.01 -4.38 26.93
N MET A 473 16.80 -4.50 27.50
CA MET A 473 16.56 -4.24 28.91
C MET A 473 16.09 -5.51 29.61
N ASN A 474 16.60 -5.72 30.82
CA ASN A 474 16.08 -6.72 31.75
C ASN A 474 14.95 -6.10 32.59
N MET A 475 13.81 -6.78 32.65
CA MET A 475 12.60 -6.30 33.31
C MET A 475 12.71 -6.27 34.84
N GLU A 476 13.49 -7.18 35.42
CA GLU A 476 13.69 -7.35 36.85
C GLU A 476 14.83 -6.45 37.38
N THR A 477 16.04 -6.59 36.82
CA THR A 477 17.23 -5.85 37.29
C THR A 477 17.29 -4.41 36.78
N LYS A 478 16.47 -4.08 35.77
CA LYS A 478 16.48 -2.80 35.04
C LYS A 478 17.79 -2.50 34.30
N SER A 479 18.70 -3.47 34.19
CA SER A 479 19.94 -3.29 33.44
C SER A 479 19.66 -3.12 31.95
N VAL A 480 20.34 -2.16 31.31
CA VAL A 480 20.24 -1.88 29.88
C VAL A 480 21.58 -2.19 29.20
N THR A 481 21.53 -2.90 28.08
CA THR A 481 22.68 -3.19 27.21
C THR A 481 22.50 -2.49 25.86
N THR A 482 23.51 -1.74 25.45
CA THR A 482 23.56 -1.14 24.10
C THR A 482 23.96 -2.17 23.07
N LEU A 483 23.05 -2.46 22.14
CA LEU A 483 23.24 -3.48 21.11
C LEU A 483 23.81 -2.87 19.81
N THR A 484 23.28 -1.71 19.41
CA THR A 484 23.77 -0.97 18.24
C THR A 484 23.79 0.54 18.51
N ARG A 485 24.49 1.31 17.66
CA ARG A 485 24.59 2.78 17.77
C ARG A 485 24.15 3.53 16.51
N GLY A 486 23.64 2.82 15.52
CA GLY A 486 23.18 3.38 14.25
C GLY A 486 21.69 3.64 14.24
N TYR A 487 21.19 4.16 13.12
CA TYR A 487 19.78 4.39 12.88
C TYR A 487 19.06 3.06 12.55
N ASP A 488 18.88 2.24 13.58
CA ASP A 488 18.28 0.89 13.52
C ASP A 488 16.87 0.88 14.10
N ASN A 489 15.93 0.19 13.46
CA ASN A 489 14.50 0.26 13.80
C ASN A 489 13.82 -1.11 13.75
N PHE A 490 12.60 -1.19 14.31
CA PHE A 490 11.72 -2.36 14.32
C PHE A 490 12.42 -3.66 14.77
N PRO A 491 13.05 -3.70 15.96
CA PRO A 491 13.71 -4.91 16.42
C PRO A 491 12.70 -5.99 16.80
N VAL A 492 12.93 -7.23 16.36
CA VAL A 492 12.09 -8.40 16.66
C VAL A 492 12.95 -9.58 17.09
N TRP A 493 12.75 -10.06 18.32
CA TRP A 493 13.47 -11.22 18.85
C TRP A 493 12.97 -12.51 18.18
N SER A 494 13.89 -13.39 17.79
CA SER A 494 13.53 -14.71 17.28
C SER A 494 12.87 -15.56 18.37
N PRO A 495 11.83 -16.36 18.05
CA PRO A 495 11.25 -17.30 19.02
C PRO A 495 12.26 -18.34 19.52
N ARG A 496 13.35 -18.58 18.79
CA ARG A 496 14.46 -19.46 19.21
C ARG A 496 15.43 -18.79 20.20
N GLY A 497 15.35 -17.47 20.35
CA GLY A 497 16.14 -16.67 21.29
C GLY A 497 17.57 -16.36 20.86
N ASP A 498 18.02 -16.90 19.72
CA ASP A 498 19.39 -16.85 19.21
C ASP A 498 19.72 -15.58 18.40
N LEU A 499 18.70 -14.94 17.82
CA LEU A 499 18.83 -13.78 16.94
C LEU A 499 17.80 -12.68 17.26
N ILE A 500 18.18 -11.46 16.95
CA ILE A 500 17.31 -10.28 16.88
C ILE A 500 17.35 -9.78 15.45
N MET A 501 16.19 -9.64 14.82
CA MET A 501 16.03 -9.04 13.50
C MET A 501 15.75 -7.54 13.65
N PHE A 502 16.18 -6.70 12.71
CA PHE A 502 15.91 -5.27 12.69
C PHE A 502 16.04 -4.69 11.28
N SER A 503 15.45 -3.52 11.04
CA SER A 503 15.66 -2.73 9.82
C SER A 503 16.79 -1.72 10.02
N ARG A 504 17.65 -1.58 9.02
CA ARG A 504 18.70 -0.55 8.95
C ARG A 504 18.67 0.13 7.60
N GLN A 505 18.85 1.44 7.58
CA GLN A 505 19.03 2.17 6.33
C GLN A 505 20.45 1.99 5.78
N GLU A 506 20.55 1.62 4.51
CA GLU A 506 21.78 1.47 3.75
C GLU A 506 21.66 2.19 2.40
N LYS A 507 22.48 3.23 2.19
CA LYS A 507 22.54 3.98 0.92
C LYS A 507 21.17 4.46 0.39
N GLY A 508 20.22 4.74 1.29
CA GLY A 508 18.89 5.26 0.94
C GLY A 508 17.77 4.22 1.01
N ASP A 509 18.09 2.92 1.04
CA ASP A 509 17.12 1.83 1.15
C ASP A 509 17.10 1.26 2.58
N TYR A 510 15.93 0.86 3.09
CA TYR A 510 15.86 0.06 4.33
C TYR A 510 16.07 -1.42 4.03
N GLU A 511 16.89 -2.07 4.86
CA GLU A 511 17.27 -3.47 4.70
C GLU A 511 17.13 -4.23 6.00
N ILE A 512 16.81 -5.52 5.88
CA ILE A 512 16.63 -6.43 7.01
C ILE A 512 18.00 -6.97 7.43
N TYR A 513 18.28 -6.87 8.72
CA TYR A 513 19.48 -7.39 9.36
C TYR A 513 19.12 -8.33 10.51
N THR A 514 20.06 -9.18 10.86
CA THR A 514 20.06 -9.95 12.11
C THR A 514 21.33 -9.66 12.92
N ILE A 515 21.23 -9.81 14.23
CA ILE A 515 22.33 -9.71 15.19
C ILE A 515 22.08 -10.68 16.34
N LYS A 516 23.14 -11.17 16.99
CA LYS A 516 22.99 -11.96 18.21
C LYS A 516 22.65 -11.05 19.41
N PRO A 517 21.97 -11.57 20.45
CA PRO A 517 21.68 -10.82 21.67
C PRO A 517 22.90 -10.26 22.41
N ASP A 518 24.10 -10.77 22.15
CA ASP A 518 25.37 -10.26 22.69
C ASP A 518 25.98 -9.10 21.87
N GLY A 519 25.34 -8.69 20.77
CA GLY A 519 25.80 -7.63 19.88
C GLY A 519 26.77 -8.08 18.78
N THR A 520 27.11 -9.37 18.71
CA THR A 520 27.98 -9.91 17.66
C THR A 520 27.19 -10.45 16.48
N GLY A 521 27.88 -10.75 15.37
CA GLY A 521 27.29 -11.48 14.25
C GLY A 521 26.26 -10.70 13.43
N VAL A 522 26.42 -9.38 13.30
CA VAL A 522 25.58 -8.56 12.41
C VAL A 522 25.62 -9.10 10.98
N ARG A 523 24.46 -9.39 10.40
CA ARG A 523 24.32 -9.94 9.04
C ARG A 523 23.15 -9.29 8.33
N ARG A 524 23.39 -8.78 7.11
CA ARG A 524 22.35 -8.32 6.17
C ARG A 524 21.65 -9.51 5.52
N LEU A 525 20.33 -9.48 5.42
CA LEU A 525 19.51 -10.53 4.82
C LEU A 525 18.92 -10.13 3.46
N THR A 526 18.59 -8.86 3.27
CA THR A 526 17.98 -8.36 2.04
C THR A 526 18.91 -7.41 1.29
N PHE A 527 18.72 -7.30 -0.02
CA PHE A 527 19.61 -6.55 -0.93
C PHE A 527 18.85 -5.88 -2.09
N SER A 528 17.53 -5.72 -1.95
CA SER A 528 16.70 -5.16 -3.02
C SER A 528 16.73 -3.64 -3.02
N HIS A 529 16.57 -3.05 -4.21
CA HIS A 529 16.26 -1.62 -4.31
C HIS A 529 14.84 -1.38 -3.80
N GLY A 530 14.69 -0.57 -2.76
CA GLY A 530 13.44 -0.37 -2.03
C GLY A 530 13.54 -0.66 -0.53
N ASN A 531 12.49 -0.31 0.21
CA ASN A 531 12.45 -0.44 1.66
C ASN A 531 11.92 -1.80 2.09
N ASP A 532 12.76 -2.59 2.75
CA ASP A 532 12.42 -3.84 3.42
C ASP A 532 12.32 -3.63 4.94
N ALA A 533 11.10 -3.78 5.47
CA ALA A 533 10.80 -3.50 6.87
C ALA A 533 9.58 -4.29 7.36
N HIS A 534 9.09 -3.95 8.57
CA HIS A 534 7.88 -4.50 9.16
C HIS A 534 7.85 -6.02 9.10
N MET A 535 8.83 -6.64 9.75
CA MET A 535 9.11 -8.07 9.65
C MET A 535 8.57 -8.85 10.85
N ALA A 536 8.26 -10.13 10.65
CA ALA A 536 7.88 -11.06 11.71
C ALA A 536 8.45 -12.46 11.48
N TRP A 537 8.89 -13.09 12.57
CA TRP A 537 9.36 -14.48 12.59
C TRP A 537 8.19 -15.47 12.53
N SER A 538 8.36 -16.55 11.76
CA SER A 538 7.48 -17.71 11.89
C SER A 538 7.63 -18.32 13.29
N PRO A 539 6.63 -19.02 13.83
CA PRO A 539 6.66 -19.55 15.20
C PRO A 539 7.84 -20.49 15.48
N ASP A 540 8.33 -21.20 14.45
CA ASP A 540 9.50 -22.07 14.51
C ASP A 540 10.84 -21.32 14.35
N GLY A 541 10.81 -20.05 13.94
CA GLY A 541 12.00 -19.23 13.68
C GLY A 541 12.72 -19.54 12.36
N GLU A 542 12.13 -20.34 11.47
CA GLU A 542 12.76 -20.78 10.22
C GLU A 542 12.45 -19.87 9.02
N ARG A 543 11.40 -19.04 9.12
CA ARG A 543 10.98 -18.10 8.09
C ARG A 543 10.75 -16.69 8.64
N ILE A 544 10.83 -15.73 7.73
CA ILE A 544 10.55 -14.32 7.97
C ILE A 544 9.51 -13.89 6.95
N VAL A 545 8.43 -13.26 7.41
CA VAL A 545 7.50 -12.49 6.56
C VAL A 545 7.80 -11.01 6.76
N PHE A 546 7.76 -10.21 5.70
CA PHE A 546 8.12 -8.80 5.74
C PHE A 546 7.41 -8.00 4.65
N ALA A 547 7.34 -6.68 4.82
CA ALA A 547 6.86 -5.75 3.81
C ALA A 547 8.05 -5.22 2.98
N SER A 548 7.87 -5.13 1.67
CA SER A 548 8.90 -4.67 0.74
C SER A 548 8.32 -3.78 -0.36
N SER A 549 9.03 -2.69 -0.69
CA SER A 549 8.72 -1.85 -1.85
C SER A 549 9.53 -2.23 -3.11
N ARG A 550 10.15 -3.42 -3.14
CA ARG A 550 11.07 -3.84 -4.21
C ARG A 550 10.46 -3.94 -5.60
N MET A 551 9.13 -4.02 -5.69
CA MET A 551 8.41 -4.08 -6.96
C MET A 551 8.04 -2.70 -7.50
N GLY A 552 8.48 -1.63 -6.81
CA GLY A 552 8.26 -0.25 -7.19
C GLY A 552 6.80 0.19 -7.05
N PHE A 553 6.49 1.34 -7.65
CA PHE A 553 5.13 1.86 -7.71
C PHE A 553 4.28 1.09 -8.72
N LYS A 554 2.98 0.91 -8.42
CA LYS A 554 1.98 0.31 -9.34
C LYS A 554 0.97 1.32 -9.89
N ASP A 555 0.96 2.52 -9.32
CA ASP A 555 0.16 3.66 -9.73
C ASP A 555 0.93 4.94 -9.37
N GLU A 556 0.57 6.04 -10.01
CA GLU A 556 1.08 7.35 -9.68
C GLU A 556 0.49 7.90 -8.37
N VAL A 557 1.02 9.03 -7.89
CA VAL A 557 0.70 9.63 -6.59
C VAL A 557 -0.77 10.04 -6.51
N LEU A 558 -1.54 9.16 -5.90
CA LEU A 558 -2.94 9.33 -5.57
C LEU A 558 -3.16 8.80 -4.15
N TYR A 559 -4.17 9.30 -3.44
CA TYR A 559 -4.23 9.10 -1.99
C TYR A 559 -4.38 7.62 -1.58
N THR A 560 -3.54 7.15 -0.67
CA THR A 560 -3.48 5.76 -0.16
C THR A 560 -3.55 5.67 1.37
N ASP A 561 -3.68 6.80 2.07
CA ASP A 561 -3.45 6.96 3.52
C ASP A 561 -2.03 6.58 3.97
N ALA A 562 -1.18 6.08 3.06
CA ALA A 562 0.15 5.55 3.35
C ALA A 562 1.18 6.68 3.55
N PRO A 563 1.83 6.79 4.72
CA PRO A 563 2.89 7.76 4.97
C PRO A 563 4.26 7.32 4.41
N GLN A 564 4.35 6.19 3.71
CA GLN A 564 5.57 5.62 3.14
C GLN A 564 5.27 4.97 1.77
N PRO A 565 6.27 4.69 0.91
CA PRO A 565 6.03 3.95 -0.31
C PRO A 565 5.47 2.55 0.00
N TYR A 566 4.62 2.07 -0.91
CA TYR A 566 3.87 0.82 -0.87
C TYR A 566 4.73 -0.38 -0.44
N GLY A 567 4.22 -1.18 0.49
CA GLY A 567 4.81 -2.46 0.88
C GLY A 567 3.93 -3.60 0.38
N GLU A 568 4.50 -4.50 -0.39
CA GLU A 568 3.90 -5.81 -0.66
C GLU A 568 4.50 -6.82 0.32
N LEU A 569 3.77 -7.90 0.61
CA LEU A 569 4.24 -8.93 1.54
C LEU A 569 5.12 -9.94 0.82
N PHE A 570 6.24 -10.26 1.44
CA PHE A 570 7.17 -11.30 1.03
C PHE A 570 7.46 -12.24 2.19
N VAL A 571 7.82 -13.48 1.87
CA VAL A 571 8.35 -14.46 2.82
C VAL A 571 9.72 -14.92 2.35
N MET A 572 10.63 -15.18 3.28
CA MET A 572 11.95 -15.77 3.03
C MET A 572 12.34 -16.74 4.15
N LYS A 573 13.39 -17.52 3.93
CA LYS A 573 14.05 -18.28 5.01
C LYS A 573 14.78 -17.33 5.95
N TYR A 574 15.02 -17.76 7.19
CA TYR A 574 15.70 -16.96 8.21
C TYR A 574 17.11 -16.48 7.80
N ASP A 575 17.73 -17.17 6.84
CA ASP A 575 19.05 -16.83 6.30
C ASP A 575 19.01 -15.82 5.14
N GLY A 576 17.81 -15.35 4.74
CA GLY A 576 17.63 -14.40 3.63
C GLY A 576 17.49 -15.04 2.25
N THR A 577 17.47 -16.38 2.15
CA THR A 577 17.26 -17.10 0.89
C THR A 577 15.79 -17.43 0.64
N ASP A 578 15.47 -17.90 -0.58
CA ASP A 578 14.12 -18.36 -0.95
C ASP A 578 13.03 -17.30 -0.75
N VAL A 579 13.26 -16.10 -1.32
CA VAL A 579 12.34 -14.99 -1.21
C VAL A 579 11.15 -15.17 -2.17
N GLN A 580 9.94 -15.09 -1.63
CA GLN A 580 8.69 -15.33 -2.37
C GLN A 580 7.68 -14.21 -2.07
N GLN A 581 7.07 -13.66 -3.12
CA GLN A 581 6.03 -12.64 -3.02
C GLN A 581 4.68 -13.28 -2.64
N LEU A 582 3.95 -12.63 -1.73
CA LEU A 582 2.64 -13.08 -1.24
C LEU A 582 1.48 -12.18 -1.72
N THR A 583 1.69 -10.88 -1.87
CA THR A 583 0.68 -9.91 -2.40
C THR A 583 1.21 -9.20 -3.64
N ASP A 584 0.34 -8.83 -4.60
CA ASP A 584 0.71 -8.13 -5.84
C ASP A 584 -0.28 -6.98 -6.15
N ASN A 585 -0.16 -5.84 -5.47
CA ASN A 585 -1.18 -4.78 -5.56
C ASN A 585 -0.59 -3.37 -5.36
N GLN A 586 -1.46 -2.36 -5.47
CA GLN A 586 -1.08 -0.95 -5.32
C GLN A 586 -1.30 -0.41 -3.90
N TRP A 587 -1.43 -1.24 -2.87
CA TRP A 587 -1.75 -0.81 -1.51
C TRP A 587 -0.56 -1.00 -0.58
N GLU A 588 -0.62 -0.36 0.58
CA GLU A 588 0.35 -0.61 1.65
C GLU A 588 -0.09 -1.81 2.50
N ASP A 589 0.43 -2.99 2.17
CA ASP A 589 0.29 -4.21 2.96
C ASP A 589 1.46 -4.30 3.95
N GLY A 590 1.20 -3.94 5.19
CA GLY A 590 2.22 -3.66 6.18
C GLY A 590 1.92 -4.21 7.56
N THR A 591 2.98 -4.50 8.29
CA THR A 591 3.03 -5.19 9.59
C THR A 591 2.27 -6.54 9.57
N PRO A 592 2.91 -7.59 9.06
CA PRO A 592 2.42 -8.97 9.10
C PRO A 592 2.72 -9.66 10.45
N ALA A 593 1.99 -10.73 10.73
CA ALA A 593 2.24 -11.65 11.83
C ALA A 593 1.78 -13.08 11.46
N TRP A 594 2.52 -14.06 11.97
CA TRP A 594 2.16 -15.46 11.82
C TRP A 594 1.17 -15.87 12.90
N GLN A 595 0.09 -16.52 12.49
CA GLN A 595 -0.76 -17.23 13.45
C GLN A 595 -0.07 -18.54 13.86
N PRO A 596 0.26 -18.75 15.15
CA PRO A 596 0.77 -20.03 15.62
C PRO A 596 -0.20 -21.18 15.33
N SER A 597 0.34 -22.35 15.00
CA SER A 597 -0.47 -23.55 14.87
C SER A 597 -1.06 -23.92 16.22
N ARG A 598 -2.39 -24.09 16.29
CA ARG A 598 -3.03 -24.60 17.49
C ARG A 598 -2.50 -26.01 17.76
N PRO A 599 -2.11 -26.36 19.00
CA PRO A 599 -1.87 -27.75 19.34
C PRO A 599 -3.13 -28.53 18.95
N GLN A 600 -3.00 -29.50 18.03
CA GLN A 600 -4.08 -30.44 17.81
C GLN A 600 -4.26 -31.19 19.12
N VAL A 601 -5.34 -30.90 19.84
CA VAL A 601 -5.77 -31.77 20.93
C VAL A 601 -6.16 -33.08 20.26
N SER A 602 -5.29 -34.09 20.37
CA SER A 602 -5.65 -35.46 20.00
C SER A 602 -6.89 -35.82 20.80
N ARG A 603 -8.03 -35.97 20.13
CA ARG A 603 -9.24 -36.53 20.73
C ARG A 603 -9.07 -38.02 20.95
#